data_AF-A0A6A5GKY2-F1
#
_entry.id   AF-A0A6A5GKY2-F1
#
_cell.length_a   1.000
_cell.length_b   1.000
_cell.length_c   1.000
_cell.angle_alpha   90.00
_cell.angle_beta   90.00
_cell.angle_gamma   90.00
#
_symmetry.space_group_name_H-M   'P 1'
#
loop_
_entity.id
_entity.type
_entity.pdbx_description
1 polymer ?
#
loop_
_entity_poly.entity_id
_entity_poly.type
_entity_poly.pdbx_seq_one_letter_code
_entity_poly.pdbx_strand_id
1 'polypeptide(L)'
;MMNIEEILPELFGEKRVYYCQRCLNHGLREKRKNHKLSCSFRFCQCSNCIMVERRRQLNSRLMQIEGSQEDKKPSPTTPLTTLTMALTTSSEEDQMECTSQSETTNESSGEDKDDGKPKERRPNCQRCAQHSVVNRLKGHKRACPFRDCFCAKCQVVVERQKLMADQIKLRRRQKREKNNLNSEREAPMTHSLTPSPTG
;
A
#
# COMPACT_ATOMS: atom_id res chain seq x y z
N MET A 1 7.32 50.28 7.87
CA MET A 1 6.86 49.01 7.28
C MET A 1 8.12 48.30 6.81
N MET A 2 8.52 47.19 7.43
CA MET A 2 9.73 46.48 7.03
C MET A 2 9.45 45.69 5.75
N ASN A 3 10.32 45.87 4.76
CA ASN A 3 10.19 45.31 3.43
C ASN A 3 10.49 43.81 3.50
N ILE A 4 9.53 42.97 3.10
CA ILE A 4 9.62 41.50 3.21
C ILE A 4 10.73 40.92 2.30
N GLU A 5 11.25 41.72 1.38
CA GLU A 5 12.32 41.37 0.43
C GLU A 5 13.69 41.17 1.09
N GLU A 6 13.91 41.61 2.33
CA GLU A 6 15.22 41.51 3.00
C GLU A 6 15.42 40.23 3.83
N ILE A 7 14.36 39.44 4.05
CA ILE A 7 14.42 38.29 5.00
C ILE A 7 14.87 36.98 4.31
N LEU A 8 14.78 36.86 2.98
CA LEU A 8 15.24 35.67 2.25
C LEU A 8 15.75 36.00 0.82
N PRO A 9 17.06 36.29 0.67
CA PRO A 9 17.70 36.32 -0.65
C PRO A 9 17.57 35.00 -1.42
N GLU A 10 17.39 33.89 -0.71
CA GLU A 10 17.35 32.52 -1.26
C GLU A 10 16.04 32.18 -2.00
N LEU A 11 14.97 32.97 -1.83
CA LEU A 11 13.69 32.72 -2.53
C LEU A 11 13.64 33.28 -3.95
N PHE A 12 14.58 34.17 -4.32
CA PHE A 12 14.59 34.83 -5.64
C PHE A 12 15.88 34.64 -6.45
N GLY A 13 16.84 33.81 -6.01
CA GLY A 13 18.19 33.77 -6.58
C GLY A 13 18.72 32.38 -6.98
N GLU A 14 18.07 31.67 -7.92
CA GLU A 14 18.72 30.91 -9.01
C GLU A 14 17.68 30.03 -9.74
N LYS A 15 17.52 30.25 -11.06
CA LYS A 15 16.61 29.44 -11.89
C LYS A 15 17.13 28.00 -11.95
N ARG A 16 16.41 27.05 -11.34
CA ARG A 16 16.71 25.61 -11.42
C ARG A 16 16.89 25.19 -12.88
N VAL A 17 18.09 24.73 -13.23
CA VAL A 17 18.41 24.23 -14.57
C VAL A 17 18.04 22.75 -14.66
N TYR A 18 17.09 22.44 -15.54
CA TYR A 18 16.68 21.06 -15.79
C TYR A 18 17.43 20.46 -16.99
N TYR A 19 17.88 19.22 -16.84
CA TYR A 19 18.61 18.48 -17.87
C TYR A 19 17.72 17.47 -18.62
N CYS A 20 18.13 17.10 -19.82
CA CYS A 20 17.46 16.09 -20.64
C CYS A 20 17.70 14.69 -20.08
N GLN A 21 16.66 14.07 -19.51
CA GLN A 21 16.76 12.75 -18.91
C GLN A 21 17.25 11.66 -19.88
N ARG A 22 16.91 11.74 -21.17
CA ARG A 22 17.39 10.79 -22.19
C ARG A 22 18.91 10.89 -22.33
N CYS A 23 19.46 12.10 -22.40
CA CYS A 23 20.91 12.31 -22.45
C CYS A 23 21.62 11.85 -21.18
N LEU A 24 21.03 12.11 -19.99
CA LEU A 24 21.60 11.65 -18.72
C LEU A 24 21.73 10.13 -18.65
N ASN A 25 20.76 9.39 -19.18
CA ASN A 25 20.81 7.92 -19.22
C ASN A 25 21.95 7.36 -20.10
N HIS A 26 22.53 8.21 -20.97
CA HIS A 26 23.67 7.89 -21.83
C HIS A 26 24.93 8.68 -21.44
N GLY A 27 24.95 9.30 -20.26
CA GLY A 27 26.10 10.01 -19.72
C GLY A 27 26.30 11.45 -20.22
N LEU A 28 25.38 12.00 -21.02
CA LEU A 28 25.47 13.38 -21.53
C LEU A 28 24.60 14.36 -20.71
N ARG A 29 25.16 15.52 -20.34
CA ARG A 29 24.47 16.56 -19.54
C ARG A 29 23.98 17.72 -20.41
N GLU A 30 22.97 17.44 -21.22
CA GLU A 30 22.35 18.45 -22.08
C GLU A 30 21.21 19.21 -21.39
N LYS A 31 21.15 20.53 -21.54
CA LYS A 31 20.06 21.37 -20.98
C LYS A 31 18.73 21.00 -21.65
N ARG A 32 17.64 20.88 -20.90
CA ARG A 32 16.34 20.41 -21.43
C ARG A 32 15.67 21.44 -22.35
N LYS A 33 15.82 22.74 -22.05
CA LYS A 33 15.15 23.82 -22.79
C LYS A 33 15.60 23.79 -24.26
N ASN A 34 14.63 23.76 -25.19
CA ASN A 34 14.83 23.72 -26.64
C ASN A 34 15.60 22.50 -27.22
N HIS A 35 16.02 21.54 -26.40
CA HIS A 35 16.84 20.39 -26.83
C HIS A 35 16.03 19.20 -27.37
N LYS A 36 14.70 19.22 -27.28
CA LYS A 36 13.84 18.05 -27.62
C LYS A 36 14.05 17.52 -29.05
N LEU A 37 14.29 18.40 -30.02
CA LEU A 37 14.45 18.05 -31.45
C LEU A 37 15.90 17.69 -31.79
N SER A 38 16.88 18.34 -31.15
CA SER A 38 18.32 18.11 -31.37
C SER A 38 18.90 16.98 -30.51
N CYS A 39 18.09 16.33 -29.69
CA CYS A 39 18.53 15.23 -28.82
C CYS A 39 18.94 14.00 -29.63
N SER A 40 20.22 13.61 -29.58
CA SER A 40 20.74 12.40 -30.24
C SER A 40 20.06 11.11 -29.80
N PHE A 41 19.51 11.09 -28.58
CA PHE A 41 18.79 9.93 -28.02
C PHE A 41 17.26 10.07 -28.08
N ARG A 42 16.76 10.99 -28.91
CA ARG A 42 15.33 11.25 -29.09
C ARG A 42 14.54 9.98 -29.38
N PHE A 43 15.09 9.11 -30.23
CA PHE A 43 14.47 7.86 -30.65
C PHE A 43 15.12 6.61 -30.05
N CYS A 44 15.96 6.77 -29.01
CA CYS A 44 16.59 5.63 -28.36
C CYS A 44 15.54 4.73 -27.68
N GLN A 45 15.68 3.43 -27.91
CA GLN A 45 14.79 2.37 -27.40
C GLN A 45 15.46 1.47 -26.35
N CYS A 46 16.54 1.93 -25.70
CA CYS A 46 17.13 1.18 -24.58
C CYS A 46 16.14 1.15 -23.40
N SER A 47 16.32 0.17 -22.50
CA SER A 47 15.47 -0.01 -21.31
C SER A 47 15.30 1.30 -20.51
N ASN A 48 16.40 2.01 -20.24
CA ASN A 48 16.38 3.27 -19.49
C ASN A 48 15.55 4.37 -20.20
N CYS A 49 15.65 4.49 -21.52
CA CYS A 49 14.91 5.50 -22.29
C CYS A 49 13.43 5.14 -22.48
N ILE A 50 13.09 3.84 -22.59
CA ILE A 50 11.70 3.36 -22.56
C ILE A 50 11.04 3.72 -21.23
N MET A 51 11.74 3.51 -20.10
CA MET A 51 11.23 3.86 -18.77
C MET A 51 10.97 5.36 -18.62
N VAL A 52 11.80 6.22 -19.23
CA VAL A 52 11.55 7.68 -19.26
C VAL A 52 10.27 8.02 -20.01
N GLU A 53 9.99 7.37 -21.13
CA GLU A 53 8.77 7.61 -21.91
C GLU A 53 7.52 7.12 -21.17
N ARG A 54 7.56 5.90 -20.60
CA ARG A 54 6.48 5.37 -19.77
C ARG A 54 6.17 6.28 -18.58
N ARG A 55 7.21 6.77 -17.89
CA ARG A 55 7.04 7.73 -16.78
C ARG A 55 6.37 9.03 -17.24
N ARG A 56 6.73 9.55 -18.42
CA ARG A 56 6.08 10.75 -18.99
C ARG A 56 4.61 10.49 -19.29
N GLN A 57 4.28 9.34 -19.88
CA GLN A 57 2.90 8.96 -20.17
C GLN A 57 2.04 8.82 -18.91
N LEU A 58 2.60 8.23 -17.85
CA LEU A 58 1.93 8.14 -16.55
C LEU A 58 1.69 9.52 -15.93
N ASN A 59 2.67 10.42 -15.93
CA ASN A 59 2.50 11.78 -15.44
C ASN A 59 1.44 12.56 -16.23
N SER A 60 1.38 12.37 -17.55
CA SER A 60 0.33 12.96 -18.38
C SER A 60 -1.07 12.44 -18.02
N ARG A 61 -1.21 11.14 -17.75
CA ARG A 61 -2.47 10.55 -17.28
C ARG A 61 -2.87 11.03 -15.88
N LEU A 62 -1.91 11.18 -14.97
CA LEU A 62 -2.17 11.74 -13.63
C LEU A 62 -2.73 13.16 -13.71
N MET A 63 -2.12 14.02 -14.55
CA MET A 63 -2.61 15.39 -14.77
C MET A 63 -4.03 15.43 -15.37
N GLN A 64 -4.41 14.45 -16.20
CA GLN A 64 -5.78 14.34 -16.74
C GLN A 64 -6.79 13.96 -15.65
N ILE A 65 -6.44 13.04 -14.75
CA ILE A 65 -7.30 12.62 -13.63
C ILE A 65 -7.46 13.76 -12.62
N GLU A 66 -6.39 14.50 -12.33
CA GLU A 66 -6.42 15.66 -11.44
C GLU A 66 -7.23 16.82 -12.04
N GLY A 67 -7.21 17.01 -13.36
CA GLY A 67 -7.99 18.05 -14.05
C GLY A 67 -9.48 17.75 -14.21
N SER A 68 -9.89 16.47 -14.22
CA SER A 68 -11.31 16.07 -14.29
C SER A 68 -12.03 16.09 -12.91
N GLN A 69 -11.35 16.50 -11.84
CA GLN A 69 -11.95 16.68 -10.49
C GLN A 69 -12.22 18.15 -10.11
N GLU A 70 -12.28 19.08 -11.07
CA GLU A 70 -12.44 20.52 -10.77
C GLU A 70 -13.90 21.06 -10.84
N ASP A 71 -14.94 20.24 -11.05
CA ASP A 71 -16.34 20.72 -10.98
C ASP A 71 -16.99 20.59 -9.59
N LYS A 72 -16.25 20.16 -8.56
CA LYS A 72 -16.71 20.22 -7.16
C LYS A 72 -15.57 20.58 -6.22
N LYS A 73 -15.30 21.87 -6.05
CA LYS A 73 -14.57 22.36 -4.88
C LYS A 73 -15.08 23.74 -4.45
N PRO A 74 -15.41 23.93 -3.17
CA PRO A 74 -14.95 25.09 -2.45
C PRO A 74 -13.58 24.78 -1.82
N SER A 75 -12.68 25.76 -1.91
CA SER A 75 -11.39 25.82 -1.20
C SER A 75 -11.36 27.13 -0.38
N PRO A 76 -10.37 27.46 0.48
CA PRO A 76 -9.21 26.69 0.94
C PRO A 76 -8.95 26.78 2.47
N THR A 77 -8.32 25.76 3.09
CA THR A 77 -7.40 25.98 4.23
C THR A 77 -6.51 24.76 4.48
N THR A 78 -5.22 25.00 4.73
CA THR A 78 -4.25 24.02 5.26
C THR A 78 -4.45 23.81 6.78
N PRO A 79 -3.65 22.97 7.44
CA PRO A 79 -3.97 21.60 7.82
C PRO A 79 -4.33 21.49 9.31
N LEU A 80 -5.43 20.84 9.68
CA LEU A 80 -5.61 20.33 11.03
C LEU A 80 -6.45 19.06 11.01
N THR A 81 -5.80 18.02 11.53
CA THR A 81 -6.31 17.03 12.47
C THR A 81 -7.82 16.98 12.74
N THR A 82 -8.33 15.75 12.72
CA THR A 82 -9.48 15.26 13.50
C THR A 82 -10.86 15.44 12.88
N LEU A 83 -11.43 14.35 12.36
CA LEU A 83 -12.81 13.91 12.66
C LEU A 83 -12.98 12.47 12.12
N THR A 84 -13.13 11.47 12.98
CA THR A 84 -14.42 10.97 13.50
C THR A 84 -15.41 10.68 12.37
N MET A 85 -15.52 9.41 11.97
CA MET A 85 -16.64 8.94 11.14
C MET A 85 -17.71 8.37 12.06
N ALA A 86 -18.82 9.11 12.14
CA ALA A 86 -20.09 8.64 12.67
C ALA A 86 -20.74 7.67 11.68
N LEU A 87 -21.45 6.71 12.26
CA LEU A 87 -22.19 5.63 11.63
C LEU A 87 -23.41 6.17 10.88
N THR A 88 -23.69 5.61 9.71
CA THR A 88 -25.06 5.37 9.26
C THR A 88 -25.17 4.00 8.61
N THR A 89 -26.15 3.26 9.08
CA THR A 89 -26.56 1.93 8.68
C THR A 89 -27.71 2.01 7.69
N SER A 90 -27.59 1.34 6.54
CA SER A 90 -28.67 0.58 5.91
C SER A 90 -27.97 -0.55 5.13
N SER A 91 -28.17 -1.83 5.49
CA SER A 91 -29.01 -2.78 4.71
C SER A 91 -29.03 -2.38 3.24
N GLU A 92 -28.45 -3.15 2.32
CA GLU A 92 -28.89 -4.51 1.99
C GLU A 92 -27.74 -5.46 1.63
N GLU A 93 -28.11 -6.73 1.59
CA GLU A 93 -27.30 -7.93 1.56
C GLU A 93 -26.77 -8.18 0.15
N ASP A 94 -25.46 -8.33 -0.03
CA ASP A 94 -24.97 -9.12 -1.16
C ASP A 94 -23.65 -9.81 -0.83
N GLN A 95 -23.70 -11.14 -0.93
CA GLN A 95 -22.61 -12.06 -0.69
C GLN A 95 -21.68 -12.02 -1.89
N MET A 96 -20.59 -11.25 -1.79
CA MET A 96 -19.52 -11.26 -2.78
C MET A 96 -18.27 -11.93 -2.22
N GLU A 97 -18.18 -13.24 -2.47
CA GLU A 97 -16.95 -14.01 -2.38
C GLU A 97 -16.05 -13.65 -3.57
N CYS A 98 -15.05 -12.78 -3.36
CA CYS A 98 -14.05 -12.51 -4.40
C CYS A 98 -12.81 -13.40 -4.21
N THR A 99 -12.92 -14.60 -4.76
CA THR A 99 -11.77 -15.43 -5.14
C THR A 99 -11.13 -14.83 -6.39
N SER A 100 -9.92 -14.29 -6.27
CA SER A 100 -9.04 -13.97 -7.40
C SER A 100 -7.60 -14.05 -6.87
N GLN A 101 -6.95 -15.20 -6.96
CA GLN A 101 -6.16 -15.62 -8.13
C GLN A 101 -5.19 -14.52 -8.58
N SER A 102 -4.01 -14.51 -7.96
CA SER A 102 -2.80 -14.10 -8.65
C SER A 102 -1.88 -15.31 -8.68
N GLU A 103 -1.82 -15.91 -9.85
CA GLU A 103 -0.97 -17.02 -10.22
C GLU A 103 0.49 -16.56 -10.08
N THR A 104 1.19 -17.16 -9.12
CA THR A 104 2.65 -17.29 -9.21
C THR A 104 2.89 -18.78 -9.31
N THR A 105 3.41 -19.19 -10.46
CA THR A 105 3.72 -20.56 -10.85
C THR A 105 4.59 -21.21 -9.78
N ASN A 106 3.96 -22.04 -8.96
CA ASN A 106 4.61 -22.80 -7.92
C ASN A 106 4.74 -24.24 -8.44
N GLU A 107 5.72 -24.43 -9.31
CA GLU A 107 6.13 -25.75 -9.78
C GLU A 107 6.63 -26.55 -8.57
N SER A 108 5.93 -27.63 -8.23
CA SER A 108 6.44 -28.67 -7.34
C SER A 108 5.98 -29.99 -7.88
N SER A 109 6.90 -30.67 -8.55
CA SER A 109 6.84 -32.08 -8.88
C SER A 109 6.67 -32.87 -7.58
N GLY A 110 5.62 -33.68 -7.52
CA GLY A 110 5.28 -34.53 -6.39
C GLY A 110 3.91 -35.15 -6.66
N GLU A 111 3.93 -36.30 -7.31
CA GLU A 111 2.78 -37.19 -7.47
C GLU A 111 2.30 -37.60 -6.08
N ASP A 112 1.04 -37.30 -5.72
CA ASP A 112 0.34 -38.10 -4.70
C ASP A 112 -1.17 -37.89 -4.75
N LYS A 113 -1.86 -39.00 -4.54
CA LYS A 113 -3.28 -39.23 -4.83
C LYS A 113 -4.22 -38.42 -3.94
N ASP A 114 -5.40 -38.19 -4.52
CA ASP A 114 -6.54 -37.46 -3.99
C ASP A 114 -7.23 -38.21 -2.84
N ASP A 115 -7.32 -37.55 -1.67
CA ASP A 115 -8.19 -37.92 -0.56
C ASP A 115 -8.70 -36.61 0.08
N GLY A 116 -10.02 -36.42 0.07
CA GLY A 116 -10.77 -35.19 0.39
C GLY A 116 -10.70 -34.70 1.84
N LYS A 117 -9.49 -34.47 2.38
CA LYS A 117 -9.26 -33.80 3.67
C LYS A 117 -8.69 -32.40 3.41
N PRO A 118 -9.06 -31.35 4.19
CA PRO A 118 -8.51 -30.01 4.00
C PRO A 118 -6.98 -30.06 4.07
N LYS A 119 -6.31 -29.89 2.93
CA LYS A 119 -4.84 -29.94 2.86
C LYS A 119 -4.29 -28.84 3.76
N GLU A 120 -3.60 -29.25 4.83
CA GLU A 120 -2.90 -28.34 5.74
C GLU A 120 -1.98 -27.46 4.89
N ARG A 121 -2.27 -26.15 4.82
CA ARG A 121 -1.44 -25.23 4.05
C ARG A 121 -0.05 -25.21 4.69
N ARG A 122 0.96 -25.69 3.96
CA ARG A 122 2.36 -25.73 4.38
C ARG A 122 3.12 -24.58 3.72
N PRO A 123 3.21 -23.39 4.36
CA PRO A 123 3.80 -22.23 3.73
C PRO A 123 5.32 -22.34 3.60
N ASN A 124 5.84 -21.75 2.53
CA ASN A 124 7.27 -21.58 2.29
C ASN A 124 7.76 -20.21 2.80
N CYS A 125 9.06 -20.08 3.04
CA CYS A 125 9.67 -18.84 3.46
C CYS A 125 9.68 -17.82 2.32
N GLN A 126 8.92 -16.73 2.48
CA GLN A 126 8.84 -15.66 1.47
C GLN A 126 10.19 -15.00 1.19
N ARG A 127 11.06 -14.82 2.18
CA ARG A 127 12.41 -14.26 1.97
C ARG A 127 13.25 -15.18 1.08
N CYS A 128 13.26 -16.48 1.32
CA CYS A 128 13.97 -17.44 0.46
C CYS A 128 13.41 -17.44 -0.96
N ALA A 129 12.07 -17.38 -1.11
CA ALA A 129 11.44 -17.34 -2.41
C ALA A 129 11.86 -16.12 -3.25
N GLN A 130 12.10 -14.95 -2.63
CA GLN A 130 12.62 -13.76 -3.33
C GLN A 130 14.04 -13.96 -3.92
N HIS A 131 14.75 -14.97 -3.45
CA HIS A 131 16.09 -15.37 -3.87
C HIS A 131 16.10 -16.73 -4.59
N SER A 132 14.96 -17.16 -5.15
CA SER A 132 14.82 -18.44 -5.88
C SER A 132 15.18 -19.69 -5.06
N VAL A 133 15.15 -19.60 -3.71
CA VAL A 133 15.37 -20.73 -2.81
C VAL A 133 14.03 -21.13 -2.17
N VAL A 134 13.70 -22.42 -2.19
CA VAL A 134 12.48 -22.93 -1.57
C VAL A 134 12.82 -23.59 -0.24
N ASN A 135 12.42 -22.95 0.85
CA ASN A 135 12.55 -23.49 2.20
C ASN A 135 11.20 -23.47 2.92
N ARG A 136 10.85 -24.54 3.61
CA ARG A 136 9.64 -24.59 4.45
C ARG A 136 9.73 -23.55 5.57
N LEU A 137 8.66 -22.83 5.85
CA LEU A 137 8.69 -21.74 6.85
C LEU A 137 8.80 -22.24 8.29
N LYS A 138 8.19 -23.39 8.59
CA LYS A 138 8.19 -23.98 9.95
C LYS A 138 9.62 -24.24 10.41
N GLY A 139 10.04 -23.62 11.51
CA GLY A 139 11.40 -23.74 12.07
C GLY A 139 12.49 -22.92 11.37
N HIS A 140 12.21 -22.34 10.20
CA HIS A 140 13.25 -21.74 9.34
C HIS A 140 13.59 -20.27 9.68
N LYS A 141 12.81 -19.58 10.52
CA LYS A 141 12.97 -18.13 10.78
C LYS A 141 14.39 -17.74 11.23
N ARG A 142 15.03 -18.54 12.10
CA ARG A 142 16.38 -18.26 12.63
C ARG A 142 17.50 -18.76 11.73
N ALA A 143 17.27 -19.85 11.01
CA ALA A 143 18.23 -20.47 10.10
C ALA A 143 18.18 -19.88 8.68
N CYS A 144 17.33 -18.87 8.44
CA CYS A 144 17.14 -18.29 7.12
C CYS A 144 18.42 -17.54 6.68
N PRO A 145 19.04 -17.93 5.55
CA PRO A 145 20.24 -17.24 5.04
C PRO A 145 19.98 -15.78 4.68
N PHE A 146 18.74 -15.46 4.33
CA PHE A 146 18.31 -14.12 3.90
C PHE A 146 17.58 -13.35 5.00
N ARG A 147 17.69 -13.79 6.26
CA ARG A 147 17.01 -13.17 7.42
C ARG A 147 17.27 -11.66 7.50
N ASP A 148 18.51 -11.26 7.30
CA ASP A 148 18.98 -9.88 7.43
C ASP A 148 19.32 -9.26 6.06
N CYS A 149 18.77 -9.81 4.97
CA CYS A 149 18.90 -9.23 3.63
C CYS A 149 18.07 -7.95 3.50
N PHE A 150 18.66 -6.91 2.90
CA PHE A 150 18.08 -5.57 2.66
C PHE A 150 17.86 -5.25 1.17
N CYS A 151 17.85 -6.25 0.28
CA CYS A 151 17.56 -6.00 -1.12
C CYS A 151 16.11 -5.52 -1.32
N ALA A 152 15.83 -4.82 -2.43
CA ALA A 152 14.49 -4.28 -2.71
C ALA A 152 13.37 -5.33 -2.63
N LYS A 153 13.62 -6.54 -3.14
CA LYS A 153 12.66 -7.66 -3.07
C LYS A 153 12.34 -8.08 -1.62
N CYS A 154 13.35 -8.15 -0.76
CA CYS A 154 13.17 -8.48 0.66
C CYS A 154 12.50 -7.34 1.44
N GLN A 155 12.74 -6.08 1.07
CA GLN A 155 12.08 -4.94 1.69
C GLN A 155 10.56 -4.98 1.46
N VAL A 156 10.13 -5.31 0.23
CA VAL A 156 8.70 -5.51 -0.08
C VAL A 156 8.06 -6.60 0.78
N VAL A 157 8.78 -7.70 1.06
CA VAL A 157 8.30 -8.77 1.95
C VAL A 157 8.09 -8.25 3.37
N VAL A 158 9.00 -7.42 3.89
CA VAL A 158 8.89 -6.81 5.23
C VAL A 158 7.68 -5.89 5.31
N GLU A 159 7.51 -5.00 4.33
CA GLU A 159 6.37 -4.08 4.28
C GLU A 159 5.05 -4.84 4.19
N ARG A 160 4.97 -5.88 3.35
CA ARG A 160 3.79 -6.74 3.26
C ARG A 160 3.46 -7.43 4.57
N GLN A 161 4.47 -7.92 5.30
CA GLN A 161 4.27 -8.54 6.62
C GLN A 161 3.73 -7.55 7.64
N LYS A 162 4.23 -6.30 7.64
CA LYS A 162 3.72 -5.23 8.49
C LYS A 162 2.24 -4.95 8.21
N LEU A 163 1.88 -4.78 6.93
CA LEU A 163 0.49 -4.57 6.52
C LEU A 163 -0.43 -5.72 6.95
N MET A 164 0.01 -6.97 6.78
CA MET A 164 -0.77 -8.13 7.22
C MET A 164 -0.93 -8.16 8.74
N ALA A 165 0.11 -7.81 9.51
CA ALA A 165 0.04 -7.72 10.96
C ALA A 165 -0.97 -6.67 11.41
N ASP A 166 -0.96 -5.48 10.78
CA ASP A 166 -1.91 -4.41 11.07
C ASP A 166 -3.35 -4.81 10.73
N GLN A 167 -3.57 -5.44 9.57
CA GLN A 167 -4.88 -5.93 9.17
C GLN A 167 -5.40 -7.04 10.12
N ILE A 168 -4.54 -7.94 10.58
CA ILE A 168 -4.90 -8.95 11.57
C ILE A 168 -5.26 -8.29 12.90
N LYS A 169 -4.48 -7.29 13.34
CA LYS A 169 -4.75 -6.54 14.57
C LYS A 169 -6.10 -5.84 14.50
N LEU A 170 -6.39 -5.17 13.39
CA LEU A 170 -7.68 -4.50 13.16
C LEU A 170 -8.84 -5.49 13.24
N ARG A 171 -8.78 -6.59 12.48
CA ARG A 171 -9.84 -7.62 12.49
C ARG A 171 -10.05 -8.24 13.87
N ARG A 172 -8.98 -8.50 14.61
CA ARG A 172 -9.07 -9.02 15.99
C ARG A 172 -9.70 -8.00 16.94
N ARG A 173 -9.44 -6.71 16.76
CA ARG A 173 -10.09 -5.64 17.54
C ARG A 173 -11.60 -5.60 17.24
N GLN A 174 -11.97 -5.50 15.97
CA GLN A 174 -13.38 -5.48 15.54
C GLN A 174 -14.16 -6.71 16.03
N LYS A 175 -13.55 -7.90 15.98
CA LYS A 175 -14.19 -9.13 16.48
C LYS A 175 -14.43 -9.10 17.99
N ARG A 176 -13.51 -8.52 18.78
CA ARG A 176 -13.69 -8.35 20.23
C ARG A 176 -14.78 -7.32 20.54
N GLU A 177 -14.77 -6.19 19.84
CA GLU A 177 -15.80 -5.14 19.98
C GLU A 177 -17.19 -5.71 19.66
N LYS A 178 -17.33 -6.45 18.55
CA LYS A 178 -18.59 -7.12 18.19
C LYS A 178 -19.03 -8.14 19.24
N ASN A 179 -18.12 -8.96 19.75
CA ASN A 179 -18.45 -9.91 20.82
C ASN A 179 -18.87 -9.20 22.12
N ASN A 180 -18.26 -8.08 22.48
CA ASN A 180 -18.63 -7.31 23.68
C ASN A 180 -20.03 -6.69 23.53
N LEU A 181 -20.32 -6.06 22.39
CA LEU A 181 -21.64 -5.50 22.08
C LEU A 181 -22.75 -6.55 22.09
N ASN A 182 -22.44 -7.77 21.62
CA ASN A 182 -23.39 -8.88 21.69
C ASN A 182 -23.60 -9.36 23.13
N SER A 183 -22.55 -9.39 23.95
CA SER A 183 -22.65 -9.79 25.37
C SER A 183 -23.41 -8.77 26.22
N GLU A 184 -23.35 -7.47 25.90
CA GLU A 184 -24.08 -6.41 26.59
C GLU A 184 -25.59 -6.41 26.25
N ARG A 185 -25.95 -6.88 25.05
CA ARG A 185 -27.36 -7.04 24.64
C ARG A 185 -28.04 -8.28 25.23
N GLU A 186 -27.28 -9.29 25.65
CA GLU A 186 -27.80 -10.53 26.26
C GLU A 186 -27.76 -10.54 27.79
N ALA A 187 -27.38 -9.44 28.45
CA ALA A 187 -27.45 -9.33 29.91
C ALA A 187 -28.92 -9.33 30.38
N PRO A 188 -29.38 -10.30 31.21
CA PRO A 188 -30.75 -10.33 31.68
C PRO A 188 -30.98 -9.23 32.71
N MET A 189 -32.03 -8.41 32.51
CA MET A 189 -32.51 -7.45 33.50
C MET A 189 -33.00 -8.19 34.75
N THR A 190 -32.16 -8.33 35.78
CA THR A 190 -32.58 -8.85 37.09
C THR A 190 -33.30 -7.74 37.86
N HIS A 191 -34.62 -7.61 37.66
CA HIS A 191 -35.47 -6.84 38.55
C HIS A 191 -35.45 -7.50 39.94
N SER A 192 -34.85 -6.82 40.91
CA SER A 192 -34.79 -7.25 42.31
C SER A 192 -36.09 -6.86 43.01
N LEU A 193 -36.95 -7.83 43.31
CA LEU A 193 -38.10 -7.66 44.20
C LEU A 193 -37.79 -8.35 45.54
N THR A 194 -37.70 -7.56 46.59
CA THR A 194 -37.79 -8.00 48.00
C THR A 194 -38.34 -6.84 48.84
N PRO A 195 -38.99 -7.07 50.01
CA PRO A 195 -39.65 -8.28 50.50
C PRO A 195 -41.09 -8.04 51.02
N SER A 196 -41.82 -9.14 51.30
CA SER A 196 -43.08 -9.20 52.09
C SER A 196 -42.85 -8.81 53.57
N PRO A 197 -43.89 -8.57 54.41
CA PRO A 197 -44.71 -9.67 54.94
C PRO A 197 -46.21 -9.36 55.06
N THR A 198 -47.02 -10.41 54.94
CA THR A 198 -48.43 -10.48 55.32
C THR A 198 -48.57 -10.54 56.84
N GLY A 199 -49.49 -9.75 57.38
CA GLY A 199 -50.05 -9.86 58.73
C GLY A 199 -51.56 -9.68 58.64
#